data_AF-A0A952BI45-F1
#
_entry.id   AF-A0A952BI45-F1
#
_cell.length_a   1.000
_cell.length_b   1.000
_cell.length_c   1.000
_cell.angle_alpha   90.00
_cell.angle_beta   90.00
_cell.angle_gamma   90.00
#
_symmetry.space_group_name_H-M   'P 1'
#
loop_
_entity.id
_entity.type
_entity.pdbx_description
1 polymer ?
#
loop_
_entity_poly.entity_id
_entity_poly.type
_entity_poly.pdbx_seq_one_letter_code
_entity_poly.pdbx_strand_id
1 'polypeptide(L)'
;MGERIEAVVLDIMHVMDYLWEAGTGLHGEKGKERTPWVRNHALAILEGRVGRVIGGLKQILTKQELRSSQKKALKKVITYFENHRHMMAYDCYLAAGYPIATGLIEETCGSLIKDRADRSGSRWSSEGVQAVLNLRAVMKNGDWDEYWNYHMETERERIYGRSSDAHPSSVAKTA
;
A
#
# COMPACT_ATOMS: atom_id res chain seq x y z
N MET A 1 -17.75 9.46 16.22
CA MET A 1 -17.51 8.23 15.45
C MET A 1 -16.03 8.22 15.15
N GLY A 2 -15.22 7.65 16.05
CA GLY A 2 -13.76 7.74 15.95
C GLY A 2 -13.25 6.98 14.74
N GLU A 3 -12.29 7.54 14.01
CA GLU A 3 -11.61 6.92 12.88
C GLU A 3 -11.22 5.48 13.26
N ARG A 4 -11.83 4.49 12.60
CA ARG A 4 -11.45 3.09 12.77
C ARG A 4 -10.26 2.85 11.85
N ILE A 5 -9.06 3.03 12.40
CA ILE A 5 -7.84 2.51 11.77
C ILE A 5 -7.96 0.99 11.76
N GLU A 6 -8.08 0.40 10.57
CA GLU A 6 -8.30 -1.05 10.40
C GLU A 6 -7.00 -1.85 10.55
N ALA A 7 -5.86 -1.29 10.14
CA ALA A 7 -4.56 -1.90 10.30
C ALA A 7 -3.45 -0.84 10.33
N VAL A 8 -2.39 -1.12 11.08
CA VAL A 8 -1.09 -0.43 10.97
C VAL A 8 -0.08 -1.48 10.52
N VAL A 9 0.43 -1.29 9.30
CA VAL A 9 1.32 -2.26 8.65
C VAL A 9 2.74 -1.71 8.69
N LEU A 10 3.67 -2.52 9.20
CA LEU A 10 5.09 -2.18 9.14
C LEU A 10 5.59 -2.37 7.72
N ASP A 11 6.30 -1.37 7.18
CA ASP A 11 6.91 -1.47 5.85
C ASP A 11 7.90 -2.63 5.78
N ILE A 12 7.61 -3.58 4.89
CA ILE A 12 8.44 -4.76 4.67
C ILE A 12 9.86 -4.40 4.22
N MET A 13 10.07 -3.25 3.56
CA MET A 13 11.41 -2.82 3.14
C MET A 13 12.32 -2.57 4.34
N HIS A 14 11.81 -1.97 5.42
CA HIS A 14 12.57 -1.83 6.66
C HIS A 14 12.90 -3.19 7.28
N VAL A 15 11.94 -4.11 7.30
CA VAL A 15 12.17 -5.48 7.79
C VAL A 15 13.27 -6.18 6.99
N MET A 16 13.27 -6.00 5.66
CA MET A 16 14.30 -6.54 4.78
C MET A 16 15.69 -5.95 5.07
N ASP A 17 15.80 -4.65 5.32
CA ASP A 17 17.09 -4.03 5.69
C ASP A 17 17.69 -4.66 6.94
N TYR A 18 16.85 -4.89 7.97
CA TYR A 18 17.27 -5.59 9.19
C TYR A 18 17.69 -7.04 8.91
N LEU A 19 16.96 -7.77 8.07
CA LEU A 19 17.37 -9.12 7.67
C LEU A 19 18.70 -9.12 6.91
N TRP A 20 18.92 -8.17 6.01
CA TRP A 20 20.18 -8.03 5.28
C TRP A 20 21.34 -7.67 6.19
N GLU A 21 21.13 -6.82 7.19
CA GLU A 21 22.14 -6.49 8.21
C GLU A 21 22.53 -7.74 9.02
N ALA A 22 21.55 -8.51 9.52
CA ALA A 22 21.82 -9.76 10.24
C ALA A 22 22.47 -10.82 9.34
N GLY A 23 21.96 -11.01 8.12
CA GLY A 23 22.50 -11.95 7.16
C GLY A 23 23.95 -11.62 6.79
N THR A 24 24.26 -10.33 6.58
CA THR A 24 25.62 -9.85 6.34
C THR A 24 26.51 -10.06 7.55
N GLY A 25 26.02 -9.81 8.76
CA GLY A 25 26.74 -10.09 10.00
C GLY A 25 27.09 -11.57 10.16
N LEU A 26 26.14 -12.47 9.88
CA LEU A 26 26.32 -13.92 10.06
C LEU A 26 27.17 -14.56 8.95
N HIS A 27 26.88 -14.24 7.69
CA HIS A 27 27.44 -14.96 6.53
C HIS A 27 28.47 -14.14 5.74
N GLY A 28 28.66 -12.86 6.09
CA GLY A 28 29.52 -11.95 5.35
C GLY A 28 28.89 -11.41 4.06
N GLU A 29 29.34 -10.25 3.61
CA GLU A 29 28.75 -9.54 2.46
C GLU A 29 28.83 -10.32 1.14
N LYS A 30 29.89 -11.12 0.96
CA LYS A 30 30.08 -11.99 -0.22
C LYS A 30 29.79 -13.47 0.09
N GLY A 31 29.17 -13.76 1.22
CA GLY A 31 28.84 -15.13 1.64
C GLY A 31 27.76 -15.75 0.77
N LYS A 32 27.99 -16.97 0.27
CA LYS A 32 27.01 -17.71 -0.56
C LYS A 32 25.71 -17.99 0.19
N GLU A 33 25.79 -18.19 1.50
CA GLU A 33 24.63 -18.48 2.36
C GLU A 33 23.83 -17.23 2.75
N ARG A 34 24.35 -16.02 2.51
CA ARG A 34 23.67 -14.78 2.92
C ARG A 34 22.29 -14.63 2.28
N THR A 35 22.23 -14.73 0.95
CA THR A 35 20.97 -14.54 0.20
C THR A 35 19.94 -15.63 0.49
N PRO A 36 20.30 -16.94 0.48
CA PRO A 36 19.37 -18.00 0.89
C PRO A 36 18.85 -17.80 2.31
N TRP A 37 19.71 -17.41 3.25
CA TRP A 37 19.31 -17.14 4.63
C TRP A 37 18.29 -16.01 4.70
N VAL A 38 18.57 -14.85 4.07
CA VAL A 38 17.63 -13.71 4.06
C VAL A 38 16.31 -14.11 3.41
N ARG A 39 16.35 -14.79 2.26
CA ARG A 39 15.15 -15.24 1.55
C ARG A 39 14.27 -16.14 2.42
N ASN A 40 14.86 -17.12 3.10
CA ASN A 40 14.11 -18.05 3.95
C ASN A 40 13.43 -17.33 5.12
N HIS A 41 14.11 -16.36 5.74
CA HIS A 41 13.53 -15.58 6.84
C HIS A 41 12.46 -14.61 6.34
N ALA A 42 12.67 -13.97 5.18
CA ALA A 42 11.70 -13.08 4.56
C ALA A 42 10.39 -13.84 4.21
N LEU A 43 10.51 -15.01 3.59
CA LEU A 43 9.36 -15.87 3.30
C LEU A 43 8.62 -16.26 4.57
N ALA A 44 9.34 -16.70 5.61
CA ALA A 44 8.71 -17.05 6.88
C ALA A 44 7.97 -15.85 7.52
N ILE A 45 8.51 -14.64 7.41
CA ILE A 45 7.85 -13.41 7.87
C ILE A 45 6.57 -13.12 7.07
N LEU A 46 6.63 -13.22 5.73
CA LEU A 46 5.47 -13.02 4.86
C LEU A 46 4.37 -14.07 5.09
N GLU A 47 4.74 -15.28 5.52
CA GLU A 47 3.83 -16.35 5.94
C GLU A 47 3.35 -16.21 7.41
N GLY A 48 3.51 -15.03 8.04
CA GLY A 48 3.04 -14.77 9.41
C GLY A 48 3.90 -15.40 10.52
N ARG A 49 5.02 -16.06 10.18
CA ARG A 49 5.87 -16.80 11.14
C ARG A 49 6.93 -15.92 11.80
N VAL A 50 6.64 -14.65 12.03
CA VAL A 50 7.55 -13.66 12.65
C VAL A 50 8.07 -14.14 14.01
N GLY A 51 7.19 -14.72 14.84
CA GLY A 51 7.59 -15.29 16.13
C GLY A 51 8.60 -16.43 16.02
N ARG A 52 8.45 -17.29 14.99
CA ARG A 52 9.40 -18.38 14.71
C ARG A 52 10.76 -17.83 14.28
N VAL A 53 10.76 -16.79 13.44
CA VAL A 53 11.99 -16.09 13.03
C VAL A 53 12.70 -15.49 14.24
N ILE A 54 12.01 -14.71 15.07
CA ILE A 54 12.58 -14.14 16.31
C ILE A 54 13.16 -15.25 17.20
N GLY A 55 12.42 -16.35 17.40
CA GLY A 55 12.89 -17.50 18.17
C GLY A 55 14.15 -18.13 17.59
N GLY A 56 14.22 -18.30 16.27
CA GLY A 56 15.42 -18.78 15.57
C GLY A 56 16.63 -17.86 15.76
N LEU A 57 16.44 -16.55 15.62
CA LEU A 57 17.50 -15.56 15.85
C LEU A 57 18.00 -15.58 17.30
N LYS A 58 17.11 -15.70 18.28
CA LYS A 58 17.48 -15.86 19.70
C LYS A 58 18.28 -17.14 19.93
N GLN A 59 17.91 -18.26 19.29
CA GLN A 59 18.67 -19.50 19.39
C GLN A 59 20.07 -19.37 18.81
N ILE A 60 20.23 -18.71 17.66
CA ILE A 60 21.54 -18.42 17.07
C ILE A 60 22.37 -17.58 18.06
N LEU A 61 21.78 -16.54 18.64
CA LEU A 61 22.44 -15.65 19.59
C LEU A 61 22.95 -16.39 20.86
N THR A 62 22.19 -17.38 21.35
CA THR A 62 22.54 -18.12 22.57
C THR A 62 23.43 -19.32 22.33
N LYS A 63 23.24 -20.05 21.21
CA LYS A 63 23.88 -21.36 20.99
C LYS A 63 25.15 -21.30 20.16
N GLN A 64 25.39 -20.23 19.41
CA GLN A 64 26.58 -20.11 18.57
C GLN A 64 27.64 -19.21 19.19
N GLU A 65 28.91 -19.54 18.94
CA GLU A 65 30.02 -18.65 19.23
C GLU A 65 30.08 -17.53 18.19
N LEU A 66 29.62 -16.35 18.61
CA LEU A 66 29.50 -15.17 17.75
C LEU A 66 30.46 -14.07 18.20
N ARG A 67 31.01 -13.35 17.22
CA ARG A 67 31.76 -12.11 17.47
C ARG A 67 30.83 -11.04 18.05
N SER A 68 31.38 -10.09 18.79
CA SER A 68 30.62 -9.00 19.41
C SER A 68 29.79 -8.19 18.40
N SER A 69 30.32 -7.97 17.20
CA SER A 69 29.59 -7.32 16.10
C SER A 69 28.38 -8.12 15.63
N GLN A 70 28.51 -9.44 15.51
CA GLN A 70 27.42 -10.34 15.10
C GLN A 70 26.32 -10.40 16.17
N LYS A 71 26.71 -10.48 17.45
CA LYS A 71 25.77 -10.39 18.58
C LYS A 71 24.99 -9.07 18.57
N LYS A 72 25.68 -7.95 18.29
CA LYS A 72 25.04 -6.62 18.20
C LYS A 72 24.03 -6.56 17.06
N ALA A 73 24.39 -7.04 15.86
CA ALA A 73 23.49 -7.08 14.71
C ALA A 73 22.24 -7.91 15.00
N LEU A 74 22.40 -9.13 15.52
CA LEU A 74 21.25 -9.98 15.88
C LEU A 74 20.36 -9.37 16.95
N LYS A 75 20.93 -8.82 18.02
CA LYS A 75 20.15 -8.15 19.08
C LYS A 75 19.32 -7.00 18.51
N LYS A 76 19.92 -6.21 17.62
CA LYS A 76 19.24 -5.08 16.95
C LYS A 76 18.00 -5.56 16.18
N VAL A 77 18.14 -6.61 15.36
CA VAL A 77 17.02 -7.20 14.60
C VAL A 77 15.96 -7.79 15.53
N ILE A 78 16.37 -8.57 16.54
CA ILE A 78 15.45 -9.18 17.50
C ILE A 78 14.62 -8.10 18.21
N THR A 79 15.27 -7.08 18.78
CA THR A 79 14.59 -5.98 19.46
C THR A 79 13.65 -5.24 18.52
N TYR A 80 14.08 -4.95 17.29
CA TYR A 80 13.23 -4.27 16.31
C TYR A 80 11.97 -5.10 16.00
N PHE A 81 12.13 -6.38 15.68
CA PHE A 81 10.99 -7.25 15.35
C PHE A 81 10.08 -7.49 16.55
N GLU A 82 10.61 -7.59 17.78
CA GLU A 82 9.77 -7.74 18.97
C GLU A 82 8.93 -6.48 19.22
N ASN A 83 9.53 -5.30 19.14
CA ASN A 83 8.85 -4.04 19.36
C ASN A 83 7.73 -3.82 18.33
N HIS A 84 7.90 -4.27 17.10
CA HIS A 84 6.98 -4.04 15.99
C HIS A 84 6.15 -5.26 15.60
N ARG A 85 6.24 -6.38 16.33
CA ARG A 85 5.62 -7.66 15.96
C ARG A 85 4.12 -7.55 15.68
N HIS A 86 3.43 -6.69 16.42
CA HIS A 86 2.00 -6.43 16.29
C HIS A 86 1.61 -5.79 14.94
N MET A 87 2.57 -5.20 14.22
CA MET A 87 2.39 -4.59 12.90
C MET A 87 2.92 -5.48 11.76
N MET A 88 3.30 -6.74 12.03
CA MET A 88 3.95 -7.64 11.07
C MET A 88 3.08 -8.86 10.72
N ALA A 89 1.75 -8.75 10.83
CA ALA A 89 0.81 -9.80 10.43
C ALA A 89 0.62 -9.84 8.90
N TYR A 90 1.73 -10.01 8.16
CA TYR A 90 1.78 -9.89 6.71
C TYR A 90 0.90 -10.88 5.96
N ASP A 91 0.75 -12.09 6.48
CA ASP A 91 -0.16 -13.10 5.96
C ASP A 91 -1.61 -12.60 5.95
N CYS A 92 -2.05 -12.01 7.07
CA CYS A 92 -3.37 -11.39 7.16
C CYS A 92 -3.51 -10.17 6.24
N TYR A 93 -2.49 -9.32 6.19
CA TYR A 93 -2.52 -8.09 5.39
C TYR A 93 -2.56 -8.37 3.90
N LEU A 94 -1.75 -9.33 3.43
CA LEU A 94 -1.76 -9.76 2.03
C LEU A 94 -3.09 -10.42 1.66
N ALA A 95 -3.67 -11.25 2.54
CA ALA A 95 -4.98 -11.84 2.30
C ALA A 95 -6.11 -10.79 2.24
N ALA A 96 -5.98 -9.70 3.01
CA ALA A 96 -6.90 -8.56 2.98
C ALA A 96 -6.64 -7.56 1.84
N GLY A 97 -5.56 -7.75 1.06
CA GLY A 97 -5.19 -6.85 -0.03
C GLY A 97 -4.53 -5.53 0.41
N TYR A 98 -4.03 -5.45 1.65
CA TYR A 98 -3.35 -4.25 2.12
C TYR A 98 -1.96 -4.08 1.49
N PRO A 99 -1.53 -2.84 1.19
CA PRO A 99 -0.16 -2.58 0.79
C PRO A 99 0.78 -2.80 1.97
N ILE A 100 1.86 -3.58 1.75
CA ILE A 100 2.85 -3.91 2.78
C ILE A 100 4.20 -3.17 2.61
N ALA A 101 4.36 -2.44 1.50
CA ALA A 101 5.57 -1.72 1.15
C ALA A 101 5.24 -0.29 0.74
N THR A 102 6.05 0.67 1.17
CA THR A 102 5.87 2.08 0.79
C THR A 102 6.13 2.34 -0.69
N GLY A 103 6.96 1.54 -1.37
CA GLY A 103 7.27 1.74 -2.79
C GLY A 103 6.03 1.77 -3.70
N LEU A 104 5.03 0.91 -3.45
CA LEU A 104 3.77 0.92 -4.19
C LEU A 104 3.00 2.23 -3.97
N ILE A 105 3.01 2.75 -2.74
CA ILE A 105 2.38 4.02 -2.36
C ILE A 105 3.11 5.18 -3.02
N GLU A 106 4.45 5.19 -2.98
CA GLU A 106 5.29 6.22 -3.59
C GLU A 106 5.14 6.27 -5.10
N GLU A 107 5.10 5.11 -5.77
CA GLU A 107 4.88 5.01 -7.21
C GLU A 107 3.48 5.52 -7.59
N THR A 108 2.46 5.16 -6.80
CA THR A 108 1.10 5.66 -7.01
C THR A 108 1.05 7.17 -6.85
N CYS A 109 1.64 7.72 -5.79
CA CYS A 109 1.74 9.17 -5.59
C CYS A 109 2.53 9.87 -6.70
N GLY A 110 3.63 9.27 -7.18
CA GLY A 110 4.40 9.80 -8.29
C GLY A 110 3.57 9.88 -9.57
N SER A 111 3.00 8.76 -9.98
CA SER A 111 2.31 8.64 -11.27
C SER A 111 0.91 9.27 -11.28
N LEU A 112 0.18 9.23 -10.16
CA LEU A 112 -1.15 9.83 -10.06
C LEU A 112 -1.04 11.35 -9.85
N ILE A 113 -0.21 11.77 -8.89
CA ILE A 113 -0.15 13.15 -8.40
C ILE A 113 0.98 13.92 -9.08
N LYS A 114 2.25 13.55 -8.83
CA LYS A 114 3.41 14.37 -9.23
C LYS A 114 3.49 14.61 -10.73
N ASP A 115 3.25 13.57 -11.53
CA ASP A 115 3.27 13.66 -13.00
C ASP A 115 2.33 14.72 -13.58
N ARG A 116 1.30 15.14 -12.84
CA ARG A 116 0.34 16.13 -13.31
C ARG A 116 0.38 17.43 -12.53
N ALA A 117 0.48 17.35 -11.21
CA ALA A 117 0.34 18.48 -10.32
C ALA A 117 1.68 19.23 -10.11
N ASP A 118 2.81 18.54 -10.21
CA ASP A 118 4.14 19.05 -9.86
C ASP A 118 5.01 19.38 -11.09
N ARG A 119 4.37 19.89 -12.15
CA ARG A 119 5.06 20.34 -13.37
C ARG A 119 5.31 21.84 -13.32
N SER A 120 6.47 22.28 -13.80
CA SER A 120 6.79 23.71 -13.91
C SER A 120 5.69 24.49 -14.64
N GLY A 121 5.29 25.64 -14.06
CA GLY A 121 4.22 26.48 -14.61
C GLY A 121 2.80 26.05 -14.23
N SER A 122 2.63 24.94 -13.51
CA SER A 122 1.31 24.51 -13.04
C SER A 122 0.78 25.43 -11.94
N ARG A 123 -0.49 25.83 -12.07
CA ARG A 123 -1.26 26.51 -11.03
C ARG A 123 -2.62 25.83 -10.92
N TRP A 124 -2.99 25.45 -9.70
CA TRP A 124 -4.21 24.71 -9.43
C TRP A 124 -4.95 25.33 -8.25
N SER A 125 -6.28 25.35 -8.32
CA SER A 125 -7.09 25.36 -7.11
C SER A 125 -7.15 23.95 -6.53
N SER A 126 -7.41 23.83 -5.22
CA SER A 126 -7.58 22.52 -4.56
C SER A 126 -8.67 21.68 -5.22
N GLU A 127 -9.80 22.29 -5.56
CA GLU A 127 -10.90 21.64 -6.28
C GLU A 127 -10.48 21.18 -7.68
N GLY A 128 -9.75 22.02 -8.41
CA GLY A 128 -9.31 21.73 -9.78
C GLY A 128 -8.30 20.58 -9.84
N VAL A 129 -7.32 20.56 -8.93
CA VAL A 129 -6.38 19.43 -8.87
C VAL A 129 -7.09 18.15 -8.45
N GLN A 130 -7.99 18.22 -7.45
CA GLN A 130 -8.73 17.05 -6.99
C GLN A 130 -9.60 16.43 -8.11
N ALA A 131 -10.30 17.25 -8.89
CA ALA A 131 -11.10 16.78 -10.02
C ALA A 131 -10.23 16.05 -11.06
N VAL A 132 -9.05 16.58 -11.39
CA VAL A 132 -8.11 15.95 -12.32
C VAL A 132 -7.54 14.65 -11.74
N LEU A 133 -7.20 14.62 -10.45
CA LEU A 133 -6.70 13.42 -9.79
C LEU A 133 -7.75 12.31 -9.75
N ASN A 134 -9.02 12.64 -9.47
CA ASN A 134 -10.12 11.67 -9.50
C ASN A 134 -10.27 11.05 -10.89
N LEU A 135 -10.24 11.87 -11.94
CA LEU A 135 -10.33 11.38 -13.32
C LEU A 135 -9.15 10.47 -13.68
N ARG A 136 -7.93 10.84 -13.26
CA ARG A 136 -6.74 10.00 -13.46
C ARG A 136 -6.81 8.69 -12.69
N ALA A 137 -7.43 8.67 -11.51
CA ALA A 137 -7.64 7.45 -10.72
C ALA A 137 -8.59 6.49 -11.45
N VAL A 138 -9.73 7.00 -11.93
CA VAL A 138 -10.67 6.24 -12.78
C VAL A 138 -9.95 5.64 -13.99
N MET A 139 -9.15 6.45 -14.71
CA MET A 139 -8.39 5.95 -15.86
C MET A 139 -7.36 4.88 -15.49
N LYS A 140 -6.62 5.05 -14.39
CA LYS A 140 -5.59 4.11 -13.95
C LYS A 140 -6.17 2.79 -13.44
N ASN A 141 -7.36 2.83 -12.85
CA ASN A 141 -8.06 1.64 -12.39
C ASN A 141 -8.71 0.83 -13.53
N GLY A 142 -8.87 1.45 -14.71
CA GLY A 142 -9.59 0.83 -15.83
C GLY A 142 -11.10 1.08 -15.81
N ASP A 143 -11.59 1.93 -14.90
CA ASP A 143 -13.02 2.19 -14.66
C ASP A 143 -13.59 3.26 -15.61
N TRP A 144 -12.87 3.63 -16.68
CA TRP A 144 -13.22 4.75 -17.55
C TRP A 144 -14.61 4.61 -18.18
N ASP A 145 -14.88 3.43 -18.77
CA ASP A 145 -16.13 3.21 -19.49
C ASP A 145 -17.33 3.20 -18.55
N GLU A 146 -17.19 2.57 -17.37
CA GLU A 146 -18.22 2.56 -16.33
C GLU A 146 -18.52 3.97 -15.82
N TYR A 147 -17.47 4.72 -15.45
CA TYR A 147 -17.61 6.10 -15.02
C TYR A 147 -18.25 6.98 -16.10
N TRP A 148 -17.84 6.83 -17.36
CA TRP A 148 -18.35 7.65 -18.45
C TRP A 148 -19.83 7.38 -18.72
N ASN A 149 -20.26 6.12 -18.70
CA ASN A 149 -21.67 5.75 -18.82
C ASN A 149 -22.49 6.36 -17.68
N TYR A 150 -22.05 6.17 -16.43
CA TYR A 150 -22.68 6.79 -15.26
C TYR A 150 -22.78 8.31 -15.39
N HIS A 151 -21.70 8.98 -15.81
CA HIS A 151 -21.65 10.42 -15.96
C HIS A 151 -22.63 10.93 -17.03
N MET A 152 -22.69 10.26 -18.19
CA MET A 152 -23.63 10.61 -19.26
C MET A 152 -25.09 10.46 -18.82
N GLU A 153 -25.43 9.38 -18.12
CA GLU A 153 -26.78 9.15 -17.60
C GLU A 153 -27.16 10.23 -16.57
N THR A 154 -26.27 10.50 -15.63
CA THR A 154 -26.47 11.52 -14.59
C THR A 154 -26.64 12.93 -15.19
N GLU A 155 -25.80 13.33 -16.15
CA GLU A 155 -25.92 14.64 -16.79
C GLU A 155 -27.19 14.72 -17.66
N ARG A 156 -27.58 13.63 -18.33
CA ARG A 156 -28.84 13.57 -19.09
C ARG A 156 -30.03 13.82 -18.17
N GLU A 157 -30.08 13.19 -17.01
CA GLU A 157 -31.13 13.43 -16.01
C GLU A 157 -31.08 14.85 -15.45
N ARG A 158 -29.88 15.39 -15.17
CA ARG A 158 -29.73 16.76 -14.66
C ARG A 158 -30.26 17.81 -15.65
N ILE A 159 -29.97 17.64 -16.94
CA ILE A 159 -30.32 18.60 -17.99
C ILE A 159 -31.78 18.42 -18.44
N TYR A 160 -32.23 17.17 -18.64
CA TYR A 160 -33.52 16.88 -19.28
C TYR A 160 -34.57 16.29 -18.34
N GLY A 161 -34.20 15.79 -17.16
CA GLY A 161 -35.11 15.16 -16.20
C GLY A 161 -36.13 16.12 -15.58
N ARG A 162 -35.92 17.44 -15.66
CA ARG A 162 -36.92 18.46 -15.28
C ARG A 162 -37.81 18.89 -16.45
N SER A 163 -37.50 18.50 -17.68
CA SER A 163 -38.22 18.92 -18.90
C SER A 163 -39.36 17.98 -19.27
N SER A 164 -39.42 16.76 -18.72
CA SER A 164 -40.48 15.78 -18.97
C SER A 164 -41.80 16.05 -18.23
N ASP A 165 -41.82 16.94 -17.24
CA ASP A 165 -43.02 17.27 -16.46
C ASP A 165 -43.82 18.46 -17.04
N ALA A 166 -43.41 19.02 -18.18
CA ALA A 166 -44.05 20.18 -18.81
C ALA A 166 -44.57 19.85 -20.22
N HIS A 167 -45.62 19.05 -20.31
CA HIS A 167 -46.53 19.06 -21.46
C HIS A 167 -47.99 18.96 -20.98
N PRO A 168 -48.73 20.08 -20.85
CA PRO A 168 -50.18 20.01 -20.79
C PRO A 168 -50.70 19.65 -22.19
N SER A 169 -51.33 18.48 -22.31
CA SER A 169 -52.00 18.06 -23.54
C SER A 169 -53.20 18.98 -23.80
N SER A 170 -53.01 19.98 -24.66
CA SER A 170 -54.11 20.76 -25.25
C SER A 170 -54.65 20.01 -26.47
N VAL A 171 -55.60 19.10 -26.23
CA VAL A 171 -56.57 18.70 -27.27
C VAL A 171 -57.96 18.88 -26.66
N ALA A 172 -58.44 20.12 -26.70
CA ALA A 172 -59.86 20.40 -26.50
C ALA A 172 -60.60 19.99 -27.78
N LYS A 173 -61.33 18.88 -27.71
CA LYS A 173 -62.46 18.60 -28.61
C LYS A 173 -63.58 19.57 -28.26
N THR A 174 -64.13 20.26 -29.25
CA THR A 174 -65.47 20.84 -29.14
C THR A 174 -66.20 20.75 -30.48
N ALA A 175 -67.37 20.12 -30.40
CA ALA A 175 -68.57 20.13 -31.24
C ALA A 175 -68.42 19.83 -32.75
#